data_AF-A0A3B9QBV7-F1
#
_entry.id   AF-A0A3B9QBV7-F1
#
_cell.length_a   1.000
_cell.length_b   1.000
_cell.length_c   1.000
_cell.angle_alpha   90.00
_cell.angle_beta   90.00
_cell.angle_gamma   90.00
#
_symmetry.space_group_name_H-M   'P 1'
#
loop_
_entity.id
_entity.type
_entity.pdbx_description
1 polymer ?
#
loop_
_entity_poly.entity_id
_entity_poly.type
_entity_poly.pdbx_seq_one_letter_code
_entity_poly.pdbx_strand_id
1 'polypeptide(L)'
;MAQEPKKTPLYDTHVKNGGRIVDFGGWALPVQFTGIKEEHNACRTKAALWDVSNMGELLVQGKEALDLLQMLLVNDVSKLYPGKLIYSPMCYPHGGIVDDLL
;
A
#
# COMPACT_ATOMS: atom_id res chain seq x y z
N MET A 1 -24.04 -10.77 5.47
CA MET A 1 -23.27 -11.03 6.70
C MET A 1 -21.98 -10.24 6.56
N ALA A 2 -21.55 -9.47 7.57
CA ALA A 2 -20.26 -8.78 7.49
C ALA A 2 -19.16 -9.85 7.39
N GLN A 3 -18.31 -9.76 6.37
CA GLN A 3 -17.22 -10.70 6.16
C GLN A 3 -16.13 -10.45 7.21
N GLU A 4 -15.55 -11.51 7.78
CA GLU A 4 -14.44 -11.33 8.73
C GLU A 4 -13.25 -10.62 8.05
N PRO A 5 -12.62 -9.64 8.73
CA PRO A 5 -11.48 -8.93 8.14
C PRO A 5 -10.29 -9.86 7.90
N LYS A 6 -9.61 -9.67 6.76
CA LYS A 6 -8.40 -10.40 6.39
C LYS A 6 -7.25 -10.07 7.35
N LYS A 7 -6.33 -11.01 7.53
CA LYS A 7 -5.16 -10.86 8.41
C LYS A 7 -3.88 -10.79 7.58
N THR A 8 -2.96 -9.90 7.94
CA THR A 8 -1.61 -9.89 7.37
C THR A 8 -0.76 -11.01 7.99
N PRO A 9 0.39 -11.37 7.38
CA PRO A 9 1.34 -12.31 7.98
C PRO A 9 1.86 -11.88 9.37
N LEU A 10 1.76 -10.58 9.71
CA LEU A 10 2.21 -10.02 10.98
C LEU A 10 1.10 -9.83 12.02
N TYR A 11 -0.12 -10.31 11.75
CA TYR A 11 -1.27 -10.15 12.65
C TYR A 11 -0.98 -10.57 14.10
N ASP A 12 -0.40 -11.76 14.31
CA ASP A 12 -0.10 -12.26 15.66
C ASP A 12 0.97 -11.41 16.36
N THR A 13 1.91 -10.84 15.59
CA THR A 13 2.91 -9.88 16.09
C THR A 13 2.22 -8.61 16.57
N HIS A 14 1.20 -8.12 15.84
CA HIS A 14 0.44 -6.94 16.25
C HIS A 14 -0.27 -7.17 17.59
N VAL A 15 -0.98 -8.29 17.71
CA VAL A 15 -1.70 -8.65 18.94
C VAL A 15 -0.74 -8.80 20.12
N LYS A 16 0.39 -9.51 19.92
CA LYS A 16 1.40 -9.72 20.96
C LYS A 16 2.01 -8.42 21.48
N ASN A 17 2.17 -7.42 20.62
CA ASN A 17 2.76 -6.12 20.98
C ASN A 17 1.71 -5.08 21.42
N GLY A 18 0.47 -5.48 21.70
CA GLY A 18 -0.57 -4.58 22.19
C GLY A 18 -1.18 -3.66 21.14
N GLY A 19 -1.04 -4.01 19.85
CA GLY A 19 -1.65 -3.28 18.76
C GLY A 19 -3.17 -3.22 18.88
N ARG A 20 -3.74 -2.01 18.78
CA ARG A 20 -5.19 -1.81 18.78
C ARG A 20 -5.77 -2.18 17.42
N ILE A 21 -6.19 -3.43 17.28
CA ILE A 21 -6.72 -3.96 16.02
C ILE A 21 -8.11 -3.40 15.71
N VAL A 22 -8.30 -2.96 14.47
CA VAL A 22 -9.58 -2.51 13.92
C VAL A 22 -9.81 -3.12 12.54
N ASP A 23 -11.06 -3.11 12.07
CA ASP A 23 -11.36 -3.34 10.66
C ASP A 23 -11.04 -2.07 9.86
N PHE A 24 -9.99 -2.15 9.06
CA PHE A 24 -9.56 -1.11 8.14
C PHE A 24 -9.68 -1.62 6.71
N GLY A 25 -10.75 -1.23 6.02
CA GLY A 25 -10.97 -1.60 4.62
C GLY A 25 -11.06 -3.11 4.37
N GLY A 26 -11.58 -3.88 5.34
CA GLY A 26 -11.65 -5.34 5.26
C GLY A 26 -10.38 -6.06 5.72
N TRP A 27 -9.44 -5.36 6.38
CA TRP A 27 -8.25 -5.93 7.00
C TRP A 27 -8.23 -5.67 8.51
N ALA A 28 -7.82 -6.67 9.28
CA ALA A 28 -7.57 -6.55 10.72
C ALA A 28 -6.17 -5.96 10.96
N LEU A 29 -6.08 -4.64 11.12
CA LEU A 29 -4.82 -3.91 11.25
C LEU A 29 -4.73 -3.09 12.55
N PRO A 30 -3.53 -2.91 13.13
CA PRO A 30 -3.34 -2.06 14.29
C PRO A 30 -3.43 -0.58 13.90
N VAL A 31 -4.36 0.17 14.50
CA VAL A 31 -4.46 1.63 14.30
C VAL A 31 -3.42 2.41 15.12
N GLN A 32 -2.92 1.82 16.21
CA GLN A 32 -1.85 2.33 17.07
C GLN A 32 -1.35 1.22 18.00
N PHE A 33 -0.18 1.41 18.59
CA PHE A 33 0.43 0.57 19.63
C PHE A 33 0.61 1.33 20.96
N THR A 34 1.35 2.44 20.96
CA THR A 34 1.59 3.29 22.16
C THR A 34 0.74 4.56 22.15
N GLY A 35 0.39 5.06 20.96
CA GLY A 35 -0.51 6.18 20.78
C GLY A 35 -0.17 7.01 19.55
N ILE A 36 -1.18 7.46 18.80
CA ILE A 36 -1.02 8.16 17.51
C ILE A 36 0.00 9.31 17.58
N LYS A 37 -0.05 10.17 18.62
CA LYS A 37 0.88 11.30 18.75
C LYS A 37 2.31 10.85 19.01
N GLU A 38 2.49 9.83 19.83
CA GLU A 38 3.81 9.30 20.17
C GLU A 38 4.46 8.63 18.96
N GLU A 39 3.71 7.79 18.24
CA GLU A 39 4.15 7.11 17.02
C GLU A 39 4.45 8.09 15.89
N HIS A 40 3.63 9.14 15.74
CA HIS A 40 3.91 10.24 14.81
C HIS A 40 5.24 10.93 15.15
N ASN A 41 5.46 11.28 16.43
CA ASN A 41 6.69 11.91 16.86
C ASN A 41 7.90 10.98 16.66
N ALA A 42 7.76 9.67 16.87
CA ALA A 42 8.80 8.69 16.57
C ALA A 42 9.18 8.68 15.08
N CYS A 43 8.19 8.73 14.17
CA CYS A 43 8.45 8.87 12.72
C CYS A 43 9.24 10.13 12.38
N ARG A 44 8.99 11.25 13.08
CA ARG A 44 9.59 12.56 12.79
C ARG A 44 10.97 12.75 13.39
N THR A 45 11.23 12.13 14.54
CA THR A 45 12.42 12.40 15.36
C THR A 45 13.37 11.22 15.47
N LYS A 46 12.92 10.01 15.10
CA LYS A 46 13.67 8.77 15.22
C LYS A 46 13.39 7.87 14.00
N ALA A 47 12.79 6.72 14.22
CA ALA A 47 12.38 5.76 13.20
C ALA A 47 11.01 5.17 13.59
N ALA A 48 10.31 4.63 12.61
CA ALA A 48 9.06 3.92 12.81
C ALA A 48 9.00 2.69 11.91
N LEU A 49 8.27 1.67 12.37
CA LEU A 49 8.05 0.43 11.65
C LEU A 49 6.54 0.29 11.40
N TRP A 50 6.19 -0.07 10.16
CA TRP A 50 4.81 -0.18 9.72
C TRP A 50 4.62 -1.53 9.03
N ASP A 51 3.50 -2.19 9.30
CA ASP A 51 3.03 -3.29 8.46
C ASP A 51 2.10 -2.71 7.39
N VAL A 52 2.57 -2.73 6.15
CA VAL A 52 1.82 -2.32 4.95
C VAL A 52 1.55 -3.51 4.03
N SER A 53 1.65 -4.75 4.53
CA SER A 53 1.39 -5.97 3.75
C SER A 53 -0.07 -6.13 3.30
N ASN A 54 -0.96 -5.21 3.68
CA ASN A 54 -2.30 -5.10 3.11
C ASN A 54 -2.33 -4.41 1.74
N MET A 55 -1.23 -3.78 1.30
CA MET A 55 -1.11 -3.15 -0.01
C MET A 55 -1.09 -4.22 -1.11
N GLY A 56 -1.82 -3.94 -2.20
CA GLY A 56 -1.84 -4.84 -3.35
C GLY A 56 -0.55 -4.76 -4.15
N GLU A 57 -0.05 -5.91 -4.60
CA GLU A 57 1.11 -6.01 -5.49
C GLU A 57 0.69 -6.72 -6.79
N LEU A 58 1.05 -6.14 -7.94
CA LEU A 58 0.79 -6.71 -9.26
C LEU A 58 2.09 -6.80 -10.04
N LEU A 59 2.41 -8.01 -10.51
CA LEU A 59 3.56 -8.26 -11.36
C LEU A 59 3.13 -8.35 -12.82
N VAL A 60 3.59 -7.43 -13.66
CA VAL A 60 3.32 -7.41 -15.10
C VAL A 60 4.58 -7.83 -15.86
N GLN A 61 4.48 -8.87 -16.68
CA GLN A 61 5.61 -9.45 -17.41
C GLN A 61 5.22 -9.81 -18.85
N GLY A 62 6.19 -9.80 -19.76
CA GLY A 62 6.01 -10.13 -21.17
C GLY A 62 6.50 -9.03 -22.09
N LYS A 63 6.49 -9.30 -23.40
CA LYS A 63 6.99 -8.36 -24.42
C LYS A 63 6.18 -7.07 -24.49
N GLU A 64 4.90 -7.13 -24.14
CA GLU A 64 3.93 -6.01 -24.21
C GLU A 64 3.71 -5.34 -22.84
N ALA A 65 4.49 -5.70 -21.80
CA ALA A 65 4.31 -5.16 -20.46
C ALA A 65 4.45 -3.64 -20.41
N LEU A 66 5.44 -3.09 -21.13
CA LEU A 66 5.64 -1.64 -21.19
C LEU A 66 4.45 -0.95 -21.87
N ASP A 67 3.96 -1.48 -23.00
CA ASP A 67 2.86 -0.88 -23.74
C ASP A 67 1.55 -0.89 -22.91
N LEU A 68 1.29 -2.01 -22.22
CA LEU A 68 0.16 -2.11 -21.30
C LEU A 68 0.26 -1.09 -20.17
N LEU A 69 1.41 -1.01 -19.49
CA LEU A 69 1.61 -0.07 -18.39
C LEU A 69 1.51 1.38 -18.88
N GLN A 70 2.06 1.69 -20.05
CA GLN A 70 2.00 3.03 -20.62
C GLN A 70 0.59 3.44 -21.05
N MET A 71 -0.26 2.48 -21.40
CA MET A 71 -1.68 2.70 -21.67
C MET A 71 -2.49 2.94 -20.38
N LEU A 72 -2.15 2.26 -19.28
CA LEU A 72 -2.89 2.34 -18.01
C LEU A 72 -2.47 3.54 -17.14
N LEU A 73 -1.18 3.86 -17.15
CA LEU A 73 -0.57 4.82 -16.24
C LEU A 73 -0.38 6.18 -16.92
N VAL A 74 -0.68 7.25 -16.19
CA VAL A 74 -0.55 8.62 -16.70
C VAL A 74 0.91 9.04 -16.86
N ASN A 75 1.79 8.60 -15.94
CA ASN A 75 3.21 8.93 -16.03
C ASN A 75 3.94 8.06 -17.07
N ASP A 76 5.07 8.57 -17.55
CA ASP A 76 5.86 7.94 -18.60
C ASP A 76 6.76 6.83 -18.03
N VAL A 77 6.28 5.59 -18.15
CA VAL A 77 6.91 4.38 -17.64
C VAL A 77 8.17 4.04 -18.44
N SER A 78 8.29 4.51 -19.69
CA SER A 78 9.48 4.26 -20.53
C SER A 78 10.76 4.89 -19.98
N LYS A 79 10.64 5.86 -19.06
CA LYS A 79 11.75 6.48 -18.34
C LYS A 79 12.29 5.65 -17.18
N LEU A 80 11.59 4.59 -16.77
CA LEU A 80 12.06 3.70 -15.72
C LEU A 80 13.22 2.83 -16.20
N TYR A 81 14.04 2.43 -15.23
CA TYR A 81 15.08 1.43 -15.38
C TYR A 81 15.17 0.60 -14.10
N PRO A 82 15.80 -0.60 -14.13
CA PRO A 82 15.85 -1.46 -12.96
C PRO A 82 16.35 -0.74 -11.70
N GLY A 83 15.61 -0.90 -10.59
CA GLY A 83 15.89 -0.23 -9.31
C GLY A 83 15.29 1.17 -9.15
N LYS A 84 14.41 1.59 -10.07
CA LYS A 84 13.64 2.85 -9.98
C LYS A 84 12.16 2.58 -9.82
N LEU A 85 11.47 3.54 -9.21
CA LEU A 85 10.02 3.61 -9.06
C LEU A 85 9.51 4.93 -9.62
N ILE A 86 8.25 4.98 -10.03
CA ILE A 86 7.57 6.21 -10.45
C ILE A 86 6.15 6.21 -9.91
N TYR A 87 5.81 7.25 -9.18
CA TYR A 87 4.42 7.46 -8.78
C TYR A 87 3.57 7.79 -10.00
N SER A 88 2.45 7.12 -10.19
CA SER A 88 1.52 7.42 -11.27
C SER A 88 0.08 7.18 -10.84
N PRO A 89 -0.84 8.11 -11.15
CA PRO A 89 -2.25 7.75 -11.17
C PRO A 89 -2.54 6.80 -12.34
N MET A 90 -3.55 5.96 -12.14
CA MET A 90 -4.26 5.20 -13.17
C MET A 90 -5.64 5.81 -13.33
N CYS A 91 -6.07 6.09 -14.56
CA CYS A 91 -7.33 6.79 -14.80
C CYS A 91 -8.27 5.98 -15.71
N TYR A 92 -9.57 6.15 -15.49
CA TYR A 92 -10.60 5.72 -16.43
C TYR A 92 -10.52 6.55 -17.74
N PRO A 93 -11.14 6.08 -18.85
CA PRO A 93 -11.16 6.82 -20.10
C PRO A 93 -11.74 8.25 -20.02
N HIS A 94 -12.61 8.52 -19.04
CA HIS A 94 -13.17 9.86 -18.79
C HIS A 94 -12.29 10.73 -17.86
N GLY A 95 -11.08 10.29 -17.52
CA GLY A 95 -10.10 11.02 -16.72
C GLY A 95 -10.30 10.95 -15.20
N GLY A 96 -11.30 10.22 -14.70
CA GLY A 96 -11.44 9.97 -13.26
C GLY A 96 -10.40 8.98 -12.76
N ILE A 97 -9.85 9.20 -11.56
CA ILE A 97 -8.81 8.34 -10.99
C ILE A 97 -9.42 7.01 -10.56
N VAL A 98 -8.79 5.91 -11.00
CA VAL A 98 -9.06 4.56 -10.51
C VAL A 98 -8.29 4.33 -9.22
N ASP A 99 -6.98 4.60 -9.26
CA ASP A 99 -6.05 4.40 -8.14
C ASP A 99 -4.76 5.19 -8.37
N ASP A 100 -3.93 5.31 -7.34
CA ASP A 100 -2.59 5.85 -7.42
C ASP A 100 -1.52 4.84 -7.00
N LEU A 101 -0.52 4.64 -7.86
CA LEU A 101 0.40 3.51 -7.81
C LEU A 101 1.85 3.98 -7.82
N LEU A 102 2.77 3.09 -7.38
CA LEU A 102 4.22 3.30 -7.39
C LEU A 102 4.94 2.21 -8.20
#